data_AF-A0A3D3UET9-F1
#
_entry.id   AF-A0A3D3UET9-F1
#
_cell.length_a   1.000
_cell.length_b   1.000
_cell.length_c   1.000
_cell.angle_alpha   90.00
_cell.angle_beta   90.00
_cell.angle_gamma   90.00
#
_symmetry.space_group_name_H-M   'P 1'
#
loop_
_entity.id
_entity.type
_entity.pdbx_description
1 polymer ?
#
loop_
_entity_poly.entity_id
_entity_poly.type
_entity_poly.pdbx_seq_one_letter_code
_entity_poly.pdbx_strand_id
1 'polypeptide(L)'
;MNYIDAREAPLRNNGLIKLHGAEAFAGMRAAGRLAAETLDMIGEHVAPGITTAELDRLCNEFIVARGGVSAPLNYRGYPKT
;
A
#
# COMPACT_ATOMS: atom_id res chain seq x y z
N MET A 1 -25.25 9.59 7.54
CA MET A 1 -24.09 8.97 6.84
C MET A 1 -24.66 8.12 5.72
N ASN A 2 -24.30 8.37 4.47
CA ASN A 2 -24.82 7.59 3.34
C ASN A 2 -23.81 6.52 2.93
N TYR A 3 -24.27 5.28 2.86
CA TYR A 3 -23.47 4.11 2.52
C TYR A 3 -23.82 3.60 1.12
N ILE A 4 -22.88 2.91 0.47
CA ILE A 4 -23.07 2.26 -0.83
C ILE A 4 -22.30 0.93 -0.84
N ASP A 5 -22.82 -0.10 -1.50
CA ASP A 5 -22.05 -1.34 -1.73
C ASP A 5 -20.79 -0.97 -2.54
N ALA A 6 -19.62 -1.48 -2.12
CA ALA A 6 -18.35 -1.14 -2.73
C ALA A 6 -18.30 -1.48 -4.24
N ARG A 7 -19.09 -2.47 -4.70
CA ARG A 7 -19.18 -2.89 -6.10
C ARG A 7 -19.98 -1.92 -6.97
N GLU A 8 -20.87 -1.15 -6.37
CA GLU A 8 -21.72 -0.15 -7.04
C GLU A 8 -21.16 1.27 -6.92
N ALA A 9 -20.16 1.46 -6.06
CA ALA A 9 -19.58 2.76 -5.80
C ALA A 9 -18.86 3.32 -7.05
N PRO A 10 -19.09 4.59 -7.42
CA PRO A 10 -18.38 5.21 -8.54
C PRO A 10 -16.88 5.32 -8.25
N LEU A 11 -16.08 5.35 -9.31
CA LEU A 11 -14.62 5.51 -9.21
C LEU A 11 -14.23 6.85 -8.58
N ARG A 12 -15.00 7.91 -8.85
CA ARG A 12 -14.79 9.24 -8.27
C ARG A 12 -15.38 9.31 -6.87
N ASN A 13 -14.67 9.97 -5.96
CA ASN A 13 -15.18 10.26 -4.62
C ASN A 13 -16.44 11.15 -4.72
N ASN A 14 -17.55 10.66 -4.17
CA ASN A 14 -18.85 11.34 -4.13
C ASN A 14 -19.40 11.48 -2.69
N GLY A 15 -18.55 11.25 -1.67
CA GLY A 15 -18.93 11.38 -0.26
C GLY A 15 -19.69 10.18 0.33
N LEU A 16 -19.96 9.12 -0.45
CA LEU A 16 -20.55 7.88 0.06
C LEU A 16 -19.46 6.98 0.68
N ILE A 17 -19.77 6.35 1.82
CA ILE A 17 -18.89 5.33 2.41
C ILE A 17 -19.17 3.98 1.76
N LYS A 18 -18.11 3.37 1.23
CA LYS A 18 -18.15 2.04 0.63
C LYS A 18 -18.25 0.97 1.71
N LEU A 19 -19.23 0.08 1.58
CA LEU A 19 -19.35 -1.14 2.38
C LEU A 19 -18.72 -2.30 1.61
N HIS A 20 -17.63 -2.84 2.14
CA HIS A 20 -16.92 -3.97 1.56
C HIS A 20 -17.46 -5.30 2.12
N GLY A 21 -17.67 -6.28 1.24
CA GLY A 21 -18.07 -7.63 1.61
C GLY A 21 -16.94 -8.45 2.24
N ALA A 22 -17.27 -9.64 2.73
CA ALA A 22 -16.33 -10.52 3.41
C ALA A 22 -15.14 -10.94 2.53
N GLU A 23 -15.37 -11.06 1.22
CA GLU A 23 -14.39 -11.40 0.21
C GLU A 23 -13.28 -10.35 0.08
N ALA A 24 -13.61 -9.07 0.25
CA ALA A 24 -12.64 -7.98 0.14
C ALA A 24 -11.61 -7.99 1.28
N PHE A 25 -11.98 -8.51 2.45
CA PHE A 25 -11.09 -8.52 3.61
C PHE A 25 -9.89 -9.45 3.45
N ALA A 26 -9.99 -10.50 2.63
CA ALA A 26 -8.85 -11.39 2.37
C ALA A 26 -7.71 -10.62 1.69
N GLY A 27 -8.02 -9.87 0.63
CA GLY A 27 -7.07 -9.01 -0.06
C GLY A 27 -6.52 -7.89 0.84
N MET A 28 -7.40 -7.21 1.59
CA MET A 28 -6.99 -6.15 2.53
C MET A 28 -6.04 -6.66 3.61
N ARG A 29 -6.28 -7.86 4.16
CA ARG A 29 -5.38 -8.48 5.15
C ARG A 29 -4.03 -8.84 4.54
N ALA A 30 -3.99 -9.36 3.32
CA ALA A 30 -2.74 -9.68 2.63
C ALA A 30 -1.91 -8.42 2.35
N ALA A 31 -2.54 -7.37 1.81
CA ALA A 31 -1.89 -6.09 1.56
C ALA A 31 -1.37 -5.42 2.85
N GLY A 32 -2.21 -5.39 3.89
CA GLY A 32 -1.82 -4.82 5.19
C GLY A 32 -0.67 -5.59 5.85
N ARG A 33 -0.65 -6.92 5.72
CA ARG A 33 0.46 -7.76 6.22
C ARG A 33 1.75 -7.44 5.50
N LEU A 34 1.75 -7.40 4.17
CA LEU A 34 2.94 -7.06 3.38
C LEU A 34 3.47 -5.66 3.73
N ALA A 35 2.58 -4.69 3.92
CA ALA A 35 2.96 -3.34 4.33
C ALA A 35 3.64 -3.33 5.71
N ALA A 36 3.10 -4.07 6.68
CA ALA A 36 3.70 -4.20 8.02
C ALA A 36 5.07 -4.90 7.95
N GLU A 37 5.17 -6.02 7.23
CA GLU A 37 6.44 -6.74 7.05
C GLU A 37 7.52 -5.89 6.37
N THR A 38 7.12 -5.02 5.44
CA THR A 38 8.05 -4.07 4.79
C THR A 38 8.58 -3.04 5.81
N LEU A 39 7.71 -2.55 6.70
CA LEU A 39 8.08 -1.61 7.74
C LEU A 39 9.00 -2.24 8.79
N ASP A 40 8.72 -3.49 9.18
CA ASP A 40 9.56 -4.24 10.11
C ASP A 40 10.95 -4.47 9.50
N MET A 41 11.02 -4.89 8.23
CA MET A 41 12.29 -5.11 7.52
C MET A 41 13.12 -3.84 7.39
N ILE A 42 12.51 -2.73 6.94
CA ILE A 42 13.28 -1.51 6.68
C ILE A 42 13.87 -0.90 7.95
N GLY A 43 13.24 -1.14 9.11
CA GLY A 43 13.70 -0.65 10.40
C GLY A 43 15.15 -1.03 10.73
N GLU A 44 15.59 -2.23 10.33
CA GLU A 44 16.97 -2.70 10.55
C GLU A 44 18.01 -1.97 9.68
N HIS A 45 17.57 -1.30 8.61
CA HIS A 45 18.44 -0.58 7.66
C HIS A 45 18.52 0.93 7.93
N VAL A 46 17.73 1.46 8.86
CA VAL A 46 17.75 2.89 9.22
C VAL A 46 18.96 3.19 10.10
N ALA A 47 20.03 3.71 9.49
CA ALA A 47 21.26 4.08 10.18
C ALA A 47 21.84 5.40 9.64
N PRO A 48 22.66 6.12 10.45
CA PRO A 48 23.36 7.30 9.97
C PRO A 48 24.22 7.00 8.73
N GLY A 49 24.17 7.90 7.74
CA GLY A 49 24.90 7.75 6.48
C GLY A 49 24.16 6.98 5.38
N ILE A 50 23.05 6.32 5.69
CA ILE A 50 22.19 5.68 4.69
C ILE A 50 21.27 6.73 4.05
N THR A 51 21.17 6.69 2.72
CA THR A 51 20.30 7.59 1.96
C THR A 51 18.87 7.07 1.95
N THR A 52 17.90 7.98 1.90
CA THR A 52 16.48 7.59 1.73
C THR A 52 16.23 6.90 0.39
N ALA A 53 17.06 7.14 -0.62
CA ALA A 53 17.01 6.44 -1.90
C ALA A 53 17.43 4.97 -1.80
N GLU A 54 18.39 4.64 -0.93
CA GLU A 54 18.75 3.25 -0.64
C GLU A 54 17.64 2.53 0.12
N LEU A 55 17.01 3.20 1.08
CA LEU A 55 15.86 2.67 1.81
C LEU A 55 14.67 2.39 0.87
N ASP A 56 14.35 3.34 -0.01
CA ASP A 56 13.33 3.20 -1.06
C ASP A 56 13.58 1.97 -1.96
N ARG A 57 14.84 1.76 -2.39
CA ARG A 57 15.23 0.60 -3.19
C ARG A 57 14.99 -0.72 -2.44
N LEU A 58 15.38 -0.80 -1.16
CA LEU A 58 15.18 -1.99 -0.34
C LEU A 58 13.69 -2.30 -0.14
N CYS A 59 12.87 -1.28 0.11
CA CYS A 59 11.42 -1.42 0.18
C CYS A 59 10.84 -1.93 -1.15
N ASN A 60 11.27 -1.38 -2.29
CA ASN A 60 10.81 -1.81 -3.60
C ASN A 60 11.13 -3.28 -3.87
N GLU A 61 12.38 -3.68 -3.65
CA GLU A 61 12.84 -5.06 -3.82
C GLU A 61 12.05 -6.03 -2.93
N PHE A 62 11.83 -5.66 -1.67
CA PHE A 62 11.09 -6.47 -0.71
C PHE A 62 9.62 -6.67 -1.10
N ILE A 63 8.95 -5.60 -1.56
CA ILE A 63 7.55 -5.61 -1.98
C ILE A 63 7.39 -6.46 -3.26
N VAL A 64 8.24 -6.23 -4.28
CA VAL A 64 8.16 -6.93 -5.57
C VAL A 64 8.45 -8.42 -5.39
N ALA A 65 9.44 -8.78 -4.56
CA ALA A 65 9.76 -10.18 -4.28
C ALA A 65 8.59 -10.96 -3.64
N ARG A 66 7.62 -10.28 -3.02
CA ARG A 66 6.41 -10.85 -2.42
C ARG A 66 5.17 -10.70 -3.29
N GLY A 67 5.34 -10.31 -4.55
CA GLY A 67 4.24 -10.13 -5.52
C GLY A 67 3.39 -8.88 -5.28
N GLY A 68 3.86 -7.96 -4.44
CA GLY A 68 3.21 -6.67 -4.23
C GLY A 68 3.56 -5.67 -5.32
N VAL A 69 2.76 -4.60 -5.38
CA VAL A 69 3.02 -3.41 -6.20
C VAL A 69 2.99 -2.20 -5.28
N SER A 70 3.94 -1.29 -5.45
CA SER A 70 3.97 -0.03 -4.71
C SER A 70 2.77 0.84 -5.08
N ALA A 71 2.00 1.26 -4.09
CA ALA A 71 0.90 2.19 -4.26
C ALA A 71 1.37 3.66 -4.49
N PRO A 72 2.44 4.15 -3.83
CA PRO A 72 3.01 5.46 -4.12
C PRO A 72 3.57 5.61 -5.54
N LEU A 73 4.11 4.53 -6.12
CA LEU A 73 4.77 4.61 -7.42
C LEU A 73 3.81 5.11 -8.51
N ASN A 74 4.19 6.24 -9.14
CA ASN A 74 3.44 6.97 -10.14
C ASN A 74 2.09 7.56 -9.65
N TYR A 75 1.81 7.52 -8.34
CA TYR A 75 0.63 8.16 -7.77
C TYR A 75 0.71 9.68 -7.96
N ARG A 76 -0.08 10.22 -8.88
CA ARG A 76 -0.03 11.63 -9.31
C ARG A 76 1.38 12.08 -9.73
N GLY A 77 2.15 11.18 -10.35
CA GLY A 77 3.52 11.44 -10.81
C GLY A 77 4.59 11.30 -9.72
N TYR A 78 4.25 10.76 -8.54
CA TYR A 78 5.24 10.48 -7.50
C TYR A 78 6.23 9.40 -7.97
N PRO A 79 7.56 9.63 -7.91
CA PRO A 79 8.53 8.76 -8.60
C PRO A 79 9.11 7.62 -7.75
N LYS A 80 8.66 7.46 -6.50
CA LYS A 80 9.25 6.55 -5.50
C LYS A 80 8.25 5.50 -5.01
N THR A 81 8.75 4.49 -4.31
CA THR A 81 8.02 3.30 -3.88
C THR A 81 7.40 3.46 -2.50
#